data_AF-A0A539DWT4-F1
#
_entry.id   AF-A0A539DWT4-F1
#
_cell.length_a   1.000
_cell.length_b   1.000
_cell.length_c   1.000
_cell.angle_alpha   90.00
_cell.angle_beta   90.00
_cell.angle_gamma   90.00
#
_symmetry.space_group_name_H-M   'P 1'
#
loop_
_entity.id
_entity.type
_entity.pdbx_description
1 polymer ?
#
loop_
_entity_poly.entity_id
_entity_poly.type
_entity_poly.pdbx_seq_one_letter_code
_entity_poly.pdbx_strand_id
1 'polypeptide(L)'
;AKIVETVPWYDAKLYASTQVIDEARHVEVFARYLEEKLGGGYHVNAHLRMLLDDIINDSRWDMTYLGMQVMVEGLALAAFGFLHQTTGEPLLKQILRYVMSDEARHVAFGVLSLKEVYDGMTDAELKDRQEFAFEAAVRMRDRFMSQEVWERMGVPVKDIAPMVLADPTRGLFQSMLFSKIVPNCKKLGLLDRNDKWLRHRFEEMGVIQFEDWADTGEEYTAFALDAPPPEGAIVGESPAKGD
;
A
#
# COMPACT_ATOMS: atom_id res chain seq x y z
N ALA A 1 1.47 17.27 6.19
CA ALA A 1 0.73 18.55 6.29
C ALA A 1 -0.42 18.65 5.29
N LYS A 2 -0.17 18.43 3.98
CA LYS A 2 -1.18 18.56 2.91
C LYS A 2 -2.57 17.99 3.24
N ILE A 3 -2.69 16.73 3.66
CA ILE A 3 -3.99 16.10 4.00
C ILE A 3 -4.76 16.86 5.09
N VAL A 4 -4.05 17.39 6.11
CA VAL A 4 -4.62 18.21 7.18
C VAL A 4 -5.08 19.56 6.64
N GLU A 5 -4.29 20.15 5.74
CA GLU A 5 -4.56 21.48 5.18
C GLU A 5 -5.76 21.47 4.25
N THR A 6 -5.89 20.47 3.38
CA THR A 6 -6.87 20.47 2.30
C THR A 6 -8.23 19.88 2.66
N VAL A 7 -8.31 18.98 3.65
CA VAL A 7 -9.60 18.38 3.99
C VAL A 7 -10.58 19.44 4.54
N PRO A 8 -11.85 19.47 4.08
CA PRO A 8 -12.71 20.63 4.32
C PRO A 8 -13.37 20.70 5.70
N TRP A 9 -13.53 19.58 6.40
CA TRP A 9 -14.22 19.55 7.69
C TRP A 9 -13.30 19.37 8.89
N TYR A 10 -13.71 19.93 10.02
CA TYR A 10 -12.93 20.03 11.25
C TYR A 10 -12.51 18.67 11.81
N ASP A 11 -13.43 17.72 11.90
CA ASP A 11 -13.14 16.41 12.51
C ASP A 11 -12.08 15.62 11.72
N ALA A 12 -12.05 15.76 10.39
CA ALA A 12 -10.98 15.17 9.60
C ALA A 12 -9.63 15.85 9.81
N LYS A 13 -9.60 17.16 10.05
CA LYS A 13 -8.34 17.84 10.40
C LYS A 13 -7.80 17.33 11.74
N LEU A 14 -8.69 17.11 12.71
CA LEU A 14 -8.31 16.53 14.00
C LEU A 14 -7.71 15.12 13.83
N TYR A 15 -8.38 14.26 13.06
CA TYR A 15 -7.87 12.92 12.76
C TYR A 15 -6.54 12.99 11.99
N ALA A 16 -6.48 13.72 10.89
CA ALA A 16 -5.27 13.81 10.06
C ALA A 16 -4.08 14.41 10.83
N SER A 17 -4.32 15.22 11.87
CA SER A 17 -3.26 15.72 12.75
C SER A 17 -2.60 14.62 13.57
N THR A 18 -3.34 13.56 13.97
CA THR A 18 -2.73 12.40 14.63
C THR A 18 -1.88 11.62 13.66
N GLN A 19 -2.34 11.48 12.41
CA GLN A 19 -1.56 10.83 11.35
C GLN A 19 -0.20 11.53 11.14
N VAL A 20 -0.13 12.86 11.20
CA VAL A 20 1.17 13.57 11.09
C VAL A 20 2.17 13.10 12.16
N ILE A 21 1.70 12.80 13.38
CA ILE A 21 2.56 12.24 14.42
C ILE A 21 2.93 10.79 14.12
N ASP A 22 1.98 9.99 13.62
CA ASP A 22 2.19 8.59 13.24
C ASP A 22 3.29 8.50 12.17
N GLU A 23 3.17 9.27 11.07
CA GLU A 23 4.16 9.30 9.99
C GLU A 23 5.55 9.77 10.47
N ALA A 24 5.61 10.74 11.38
CA ALA A 24 6.88 11.18 11.95
C ALA A 24 7.57 10.07 12.73
N ARG A 25 6.81 9.26 13.49
CA ARG A 25 7.33 8.10 14.22
C ARG A 25 7.76 6.99 13.26
N HIS A 26 7.03 6.76 12.17
CA HIS A 26 7.35 5.75 11.17
C HIS A 26 8.66 6.08 10.44
N VAL A 27 8.82 7.35 10.02
CA VAL A 27 10.07 7.82 9.41
C VAL A 27 11.25 7.62 10.36
N GLU A 28 11.10 8.03 11.62
CA GLU A 28 12.17 7.89 12.63
C GLU A 28 12.55 6.42 12.87
N VAL A 29 11.58 5.53 13.09
CA VAL A 29 11.88 4.13 13.41
C VAL A 29 12.50 3.39 12.23
N PHE A 30 12.05 3.63 10.99
CA PHE A 30 12.66 3.01 9.81
C PHE A 30 14.02 3.61 9.49
N ALA A 31 14.22 4.93 9.66
CA ALA A 31 15.54 5.56 9.47
C ALA A 31 16.57 4.97 10.42
N ARG A 32 16.22 4.84 11.72
CA ARG A 32 17.10 4.21 12.71
C ARG A 32 17.36 2.73 12.41
N TYR A 33 16.33 1.97 12.02
CA TYR A 33 16.51 0.57 11.63
C TYR A 33 17.47 0.43 10.45
N LEU A 34 17.30 1.23 9.40
CA LEU A 34 18.16 1.22 8.22
C LEU A 34 19.60 1.61 8.56
N GLU A 35 19.80 2.70 9.29
CA GLU A 35 21.14 3.20 9.63
C GLU A 35 21.87 2.26 10.60
N GLU A 36 21.24 1.91 11.72
CA GLU A 36 21.89 1.18 12.81
C GLU A 36 22.04 -0.32 12.52
N LYS A 37 21.16 -0.92 11.69
CA LYS A 37 21.15 -2.38 11.45
C LYS A 37 21.52 -2.76 10.02
N LEU A 38 21.27 -1.91 9.03
CA LEU A 38 21.47 -2.22 7.60
C LEU A 38 22.54 -1.35 6.91
N GLY A 39 23.14 -0.40 7.64
CA GLY A 39 24.23 0.45 7.12
C GLY A 39 23.75 1.54 6.15
N GLY A 40 22.49 1.94 6.26
CA GLY A 40 21.90 3.05 5.51
C GLY A 40 20.75 2.66 4.57
N GLY A 41 20.28 3.64 3.80
CA GLY A 41 19.13 3.51 2.91
C GLY A 41 19.40 3.93 1.45
N TYR A 42 18.37 3.79 0.62
CA TYR A 42 18.35 4.24 -0.78
C TYR A 42 17.56 5.55 -0.90
N HIS A 43 17.80 6.30 -1.98
CA HIS A 43 16.93 7.40 -2.37
C HIS A 43 15.55 6.89 -2.77
N VAL A 44 14.55 7.77 -2.72
CA VAL A 44 13.21 7.46 -3.21
C VAL A 44 13.25 7.07 -4.69
N ASN A 45 12.59 5.96 -5.03
CA ASN A 45 12.46 5.50 -6.41
C ASN A 45 11.74 6.55 -7.27
N ALA A 46 12.17 6.70 -8.53
CA ALA A 46 11.64 7.73 -9.43
C ALA A 46 10.12 7.62 -9.68
N HIS A 47 9.58 6.41 -9.83
CA HIS A 47 8.14 6.20 -10.03
C HIS A 47 7.33 6.56 -8.79
N LEU A 48 7.83 6.21 -7.59
CA LEU A 48 7.18 6.65 -6.34
C LEU A 48 7.22 8.17 -6.24
N ARG A 49 8.37 8.80 -6.50
CA ARG A 49 8.50 10.25 -6.42
C ARG A 49 7.52 10.96 -7.34
N MET A 50 7.43 10.55 -8.61
CA MET A 50 6.46 11.10 -9.55
C MET A 50 5.02 10.97 -9.06
N LEU A 51 4.64 9.81 -8.52
CA LEU A 51 3.30 9.62 -7.95
C LEU A 51 3.05 10.56 -6.76
N LEU A 52 4.01 10.68 -5.84
CA LEU A 52 3.89 11.57 -4.68
C LEU A 52 3.81 13.05 -5.10
N ASP A 53 4.61 13.45 -6.09
CA ASP A 53 4.60 14.80 -6.64
C ASP A 53 3.22 15.12 -7.27
N ASP A 54 2.64 14.20 -8.04
CA ASP A 54 1.29 14.39 -8.61
C ASP A 54 0.23 14.52 -7.50
N ILE A 55 0.30 13.69 -6.46
CA ILE A 55 -0.65 13.69 -5.33
C ILE A 55 -0.60 15.00 -4.54
N ILE A 56 0.61 15.48 -4.22
CA ILE A 56 0.81 16.65 -3.35
C ILE A 56 0.48 17.95 -4.11
N ASN A 57 0.70 17.97 -5.42
CA ASN A 57 0.42 19.13 -6.27
C ASN A 57 -1.06 19.23 -6.68
N ASP A 58 -1.87 18.18 -6.57
CA ASP A 58 -3.31 18.30 -6.79
C ASP A 58 -3.94 19.22 -5.72
N SER A 59 -4.76 20.16 -6.17
CA SER A 59 -5.48 21.10 -5.28
C SER A 59 -6.74 20.49 -4.67
N ARG A 60 -7.26 19.41 -5.27
CA ARG A 60 -8.50 18.77 -4.85
C ARG A 60 -8.20 17.81 -3.71
N TRP A 61 -8.77 18.08 -2.55
CA TRP A 61 -8.48 17.33 -1.33
C TRP A 61 -8.79 15.84 -1.49
N ASP A 62 -9.84 15.49 -2.24
CA ASP A 62 -10.29 14.12 -2.44
C ASP A 62 -9.33 13.33 -3.33
N MET A 63 -8.66 13.99 -4.29
CA MET A 63 -7.60 13.39 -5.09
C MET A 63 -6.35 13.14 -4.25
N THR A 64 -5.99 14.10 -3.38
CA THR A 64 -4.90 13.90 -2.43
C THR A 64 -5.19 12.71 -1.50
N TYR A 65 -6.42 12.58 -1.01
CA TYR A 65 -6.83 11.47 -0.15
C TYR A 65 -6.85 10.14 -0.90
N LEU A 66 -7.40 10.10 -2.12
CA LEU A 66 -7.38 8.88 -2.95
C LEU A 66 -5.94 8.43 -3.20
N GLY A 67 -5.08 9.34 -3.62
CA GLY A 67 -3.69 9.04 -3.89
C GLY A 67 -2.90 8.62 -2.65
N MET A 68 -2.97 9.38 -1.57
CA MET A 68 -2.15 9.10 -0.37
C MET A 68 -2.75 7.95 0.46
N GLN A 69 -4.00 8.08 0.87
CA GLN A 69 -4.61 7.17 1.85
C GLN A 69 -5.03 5.83 1.25
N VAL A 70 -5.41 5.81 -0.04
CA VAL A 70 -5.92 4.58 -0.67
C VAL A 70 -4.84 3.92 -1.51
N MET A 71 -4.17 4.68 -2.38
CA MET A 71 -3.15 4.12 -3.27
C MET A 71 -1.82 3.89 -2.54
N VAL A 72 -1.20 4.94 -1.98
CA VAL A 72 0.14 4.87 -1.37
C VAL A 72 0.14 4.02 -0.10
N GLU A 73 -0.72 4.34 0.86
CA GLU A 73 -0.81 3.58 2.11
C GLU A 73 -1.32 2.15 1.89
N GLY A 74 -2.28 1.95 0.98
CA GLY A 74 -2.76 0.61 0.61
C GLY A 74 -1.63 -0.27 0.06
N LEU A 75 -0.77 0.28 -0.80
CA LEU A 75 0.42 -0.41 -1.28
C LEU A 75 1.41 -0.70 -0.15
N ALA A 76 1.67 0.28 0.72
CA ALA A 76 2.58 0.13 1.85
C ALA A 76 2.11 -1.01 2.77
N LEU A 77 0.82 -1.07 3.08
CA LEU A 77 0.23 -2.12 3.92
C LEU A 77 0.40 -3.51 3.29
N ALA A 78 0.17 -3.64 1.98
CA ALA A 78 0.40 -4.91 1.27
C ALA A 78 1.89 -5.33 1.31
N ALA A 79 2.80 -4.39 1.06
CA ALA A 79 4.24 -4.65 1.09
C ALA A 79 4.75 -5.01 2.50
N PHE A 80 4.30 -4.28 3.52
CA PHE A 80 4.63 -4.55 4.92
C PHE A 80 4.03 -5.87 5.39
N GLY A 81 2.80 -6.19 4.99
CA GLY A 81 2.18 -7.48 5.28
C GLY A 81 2.99 -8.65 4.71
N PHE A 82 3.42 -8.56 3.46
CA PHE A 82 4.32 -9.54 2.86
C PHE A 82 5.63 -9.64 3.63
N LEU A 83 6.31 -8.51 3.87
CA LEU A 83 7.60 -8.50 4.57
C LEU A 83 7.50 -9.06 6.00
N HIS A 84 6.41 -8.77 6.71
CA HIS A 84 6.13 -9.27 8.06
C HIS A 84 5.96 -10.80 8.08
N GLN A 85 5.36 -11.37 7.05
CA GLN A 85 5.20 -12.82 6.90
C GLN A 85 6.53 -13.50 6.60
N THR A 86 7.39 -12.88 5.79
CA THR A 86 8.64 -13.51 5.32
C THR A 86 9.86 -13.23 6.19
N THR A 87 9.88 -12.11 6.93
CA THR A 87 11.04 -11.74 7.73
C THR A 87 11.22 -12.67 8.94
N GLY A 88 12.46 -13.10 9.16
CA GLY A 88 12.88 -13.81 10.38
C GLY A 88 13.42 -12.88 11.47
N GLU A 89 13.56 -11.58 11.22
CA GLU A 89 14.19 -10.65 12.16
C GLU A 89 13.15 -10.11 13.17
N PRO A 90 13.29 -10.38 14.48
CA PRO A 90 12.25 -10.08 15.46
C PRO A 90 11.93 -8.59 15.60
N LEU A 91 12.93 -7.71 15.52
CA LEU A 91 12.72 -6.27 15.65
C LEU A 91 11.92 -5.72 14.46
N LEU A 92 12.30 -6.08 13.24
CA LEU A 92 11.58 -5.69 12.03
C LEU A 92 10.14 -6.20 12.05
N LYS A 93 9.92 -7.44 12.50
CA LYS A 93 8.58 -8.00 12.64
C LYS A 93 7.73 -7.16 13.60
N GLN A 94 8.31 -6.73 14.73
CA GLN A 94 7.64 -5.87 15.68
C GLN A 94 7.36 -4.46 15.11
N ILE A 95 8.34 -3.85 14.44
CA ILE A 95 8.16 -2.53 13.78
C ILE A 95 7.03 -2.58 12.77
N LEU A 96 7.06 -3.57 11.86
CA LEU A 96 6.04 -3.75 10.82
C LEU A 96 4.64 -3.90 11.43
N ARG A 97 4.49 -4.71 12.48
CA ARG A 97 3.20 -4.88 13.16
C ARG A 97 2.61 -3.56 13.67
N TYR A 98 3.43 -2.72 14.32
CA TYR A 98 2.95 -1.44 14.85
C TYR A 98 2.63 -0.45 13.74
N VAL A 99 3.50 -0.33 12.73
CA VAL A 99 3.27 0.56 11.59
C VAL A 99 2.01 0.13 10.83
N MET A 100 1.85 -1.15 10.52
CA MET A 100 0.67 -1.67 9.82
C MET A 100 -0.64 -1.38 10.58
N SER A 101 -0.61 -1.35 11.92
CA SER A 101 -1.78 -0.97 12.73
C SER A 101 -2.17 0.50 12.53
N ASP A 102 -1.18 1.39 12.46
CA ASP A 102 -1.40 2.81 12.15
C ASP A 102 -1.89 3.00 10.71
N GLU A 103 -1.23 2.38 9.72
CA GLU A 103 -1.61 2.48 8.30
C GLU A 103 -3.00 1.92 8.03
N ALA A 104 -3.40 0.84 8.70
CA ALA A 104 -4.74 0.30 8.55
C ALA A 104 -5.80 1.32 8.97
N ARG A 105 -5.54 2.12 10.01
CA ARG A 105 -6.42 3.22 10.42
C ARG A 105 -6.45 4.32 9.37
N HIS A 106 -5.30 4.71 8.84
CA HIS A 106 -5.20 5.78 7.83
C HIS A 106 -6.00 5.42 6.58
N VAL A 107 -5.76 4.23 6.00
CA VAL A 107 -6.50 3.73 4.83
C VAL A 107 -8.01 3.68 5.12
N ALA A 108 -8.42 3.13 6.28
CA ALA A 108 -9.83 3.05 6.64
C ALA A 108 -10.48 4.43 6.73
N PHE A 109 -9.79 5.40 7.33
CA PHE A 109 -10.25 6.78 7.42
C PHE A 109 -10.33 7.45 6.04
N GLY A 110 -9.34 7.23 5.17
CA GLY A 110 -9.37 7.69 3.78
C GLY A 110 -10.58 7.16 3.02
N VAL A 111 -10.86 5.86 3.11
CA VAL A 111 -12.02 5.24 2.47
C VAL A 111 -13.33 5.81 3.00
N LEU A 112 -13.48 5.95 4.32
CA LEU A 112 -14.67 6.53 4.94
C LEU A 112 -14.89 7.99 4.50
N SER A 113 -13.81 8.79 4.47
CA SER A 113 -13.85 10.21 4.10
C SER A 113 -14.24 10.42 2.63
N LEU A 114 -13.80 9.53 1.74
CA LEU A 114 -14.05 9.63 0.30
C LEU A 114 -15.40 9.06 -0.11
N LYS A 115 -15.91 8.05 0.59
CA LYS A 115 -17.09 7.29 0.16
C LYS A 115 -18.31 8.17 -0.08
N GLU A 116 -18.72 8.96 0.91
CA GLU A 116 -19.91 9.82 0.79
C GLU A 116 -19.78 10.85 -0.33
N VAL A 117 -18.55 11.34 -0.55
CA VAL A 117 -18.23 12.34 -1.57
C VAL A 117 -18.34 11.72 -2.96
N TYR A 118 -17.80 10.51 -3.15
CA TYR A 118 -17.81 9.81 -4.44
C TYR A 118 -19.19 9.29 -4.81
N ASP A 119 -19.99 8.89 -3.81
CA ASP A 119 -21.39 8.50 -4.02
C ASP A 119 -22.22 9.67 -4.61
N GLY A 120 -21.84 10.93 -4.32
CA GLY A 120 -22.46 12.14 -4.85
C GLY A 120 -21.88 12.69 -6.16
N MET A 121 -20.79 12.11 -6.70
CA MET A 121 -20.13 12.61 -7.91
C MET A 121 -20.84 12.20 -9.21
N THR A 122 -20.72 13.06 -10.22
CA THR A 122 -21.10 12.73 -11.59
C THR A 122 -20.20 11.63 -12.17
N ASP A 123 -20.67 10.95 -13.20
CA ASP A 123 -19.89 9.95 -13.94
C ASP A 123 -18.56 10.53 -14.47
N ALA A 124 -18.57 11.77 -14.96
CA ALA A 124 -17.38 12.45 -15.46
C ALA A 124 -16.36 12.75 -14.36
N GLU A 125 -16.80 13.23 -13.19
CA GLU A 125 -15.91 13.48 -12.05
C GLU A 125 -15.31 12.19 -11.51
N LEU A 126 -16.13 11.15 -11.39
CA LEU A 126 -15.69 9.84 -10.91
C LEU A 126 -14.77 9.15 -11.92
N LYS A 127 -14.96 9.39 -13.22
CA LYS A 127 -14.09 8.89 -14.28
C LYS A 127 -12.66 9.40 -14.13
N ASP A 128 -12.50 10.68 -13.82
CA ASP A 128 -11.19 11.28 -13.54
C ASP A 128 -10.49 10.59 -12.34
N ARG A 129 -11.24 10.18 -11.30
CA ARG A 129 -10.70 9.42 -10.16
C ARG A 129 -10.30 8.01 -10.56
N GLN A 130 -11.10 7.36 -11.40
CA GLN A 130 -10.79 6.03 -11.94
C GLN A 130 -9.50 6.06 -12.77
N GLU A 131 -9.35 7.05 -13.65
CA GLU A 131 -8.16 7.23 -14.48
C GLU A 131 -6.92 7.46 -13.62
N PHE A 132 -7.01 8.36 -12.65
CA PHE A 132 -5.94 8.58 -11.68
C PHE A 132 -5.57 7.32 -10.89
N ALA A 133 -6.55 6.58 -10.36
CA ALA A 133 -6.30 5.35 -9.62
C ALA A 133 -5.61 4.28 -10.48
N PHE A 134 -6.00 4.17 -11.76
CA PHE A 134 -5.34 3.25 -12.69
C PHE A 134 -3.91 3.69 -13.01
N GLU A 135 -3.67 4.97 -13.29
CA GLU A 135 -2.32 5.47 -13.55
C GLU A 135 -1.38 5.29 -12.35
N ALA A 136 -1.88 5.59 -11.14
CA ALA A 136 -1.17 5.33 -9.89
C ALA A 136 -0.84 3.84 -9.75
N ALA A 137 -1.80 2.95 -10.01
CA ALA A 137 -1.60 1.51 -9.96
C ALA A 137 -0.50 1.03 -10.94
N VAL A 138 -0.50 1.53 -12.19
CA VAL A 138 0.53 1.19 -13.19
C VAL A 138 1.91 1.63 -12.72
N ARG A 139 2.06 2.87 -12.22
CA ARG A 139 3.35 3.39 -11.71
C ARG A 139 3.85 2.58 -10.51
N MET A 140 2.94 2.15 -9.64
CA MET A 140 3.26 1.32 -8.48
C MET A 140 3.73 -0.08 -8.88
N ARG A 141 3.13 -0.69 -9.90
CA ARG A 141 3.60 -1.96 -10.46
C ARG A 141 5.03 -1.86 -10.98
N ASP A 142 5.33 -0.77 -11.70
CA ASP A 142 6.61 -0.60 -12.40
C ASP A 142 7.77 -0.23 -11.45
N ARG A 143 7.48 0.34 -10.28
CA ARG A 143 8.44 0.62 -9.20
C ARG A 143 9.29 -0.60 -8.80
N PHE A 144 8.76 -1.82 -8.83
CA PHE A 144 9.42 -3.00 -8.26
C PHE A 144 10.47 -3.67 -9.15
N MET A 145 10.99 -2.96 -10.16
CA MET A 145 12.14 -3.42 -10.95
C MET A 145 13.48 -3.29 -10.21
N SER A 146 13.52 -2.58 -9.08
CA SER A 146 14.69 -2.42 -8.19
C SER A 146 15.97 -1.98 -8.92
N GLN A 147 15.83 -1.13 -9.94
CA GLN A 147 16.94 -0.72 -10.83
C GLN A 147 18.10 -0.13 -10.03
N GLU A 148 17.80 0.73 -9.06
CA GLU A 148 18.76 1.40 -8.18
C GLU A 148 19.54 0.41 -7.31
N VAL A 149 18.92 -0.73 -6.95
CA VAL A 149 19.56 -1.79 -6.18
C VAL A 149 20.55 -2.55 -7.07
N TRP A 150 20.15 -2.91 -8.29
CA TRP A 150 21.04 -3.59 -9.24
C TRP A 150 22.27 -2.76 -9.58
N GLU A 151 22.09 -1.46 -9.83
CA GLU A 151 23.19 -0.53 -10.10
C GLU A 151 24.17 -0.46 -8.92
N ARG A 152 23.67 -0.35 -7.68
CA ARG A 152 24.51 -0.33 -6.47
C ARG A 152 25.29 -1.64 -6.27
N MET A 153 24.70 -2.76 -6.67
CA MET A 153 25.35 -4.07 -6.62
C MET A 153 26.32 -4.32 -7.79
N GLY A 154 26.52 -3.32 -8.68
CA GLY A 154 27.42 -3.43 -9.83
C GLY A 154 26.87 -4.26 -10.98
N VAL A 155 25.55 -4.50 -11.01
CA VAL A 155 24.87 -5.27 -12.06
C VAL A 155 24.23 -4.30 -13.06
N PRO A 156 24.61 -4.32 -14.35
CA PRO A 156 23.99 -3.44 -15.35
C PRO A 156 22.50 -3.77 -15.52
N VAL A 157 21.64 -2.75 -15.37
CA VAL A 157 20.18 -2.90 -15.47
C VAL A 157 19.74 -3.54 -16.78
N LYS A 158 20.39 -3.19 -17.89
CA LYS A 158 20.13 -3.75 -19.22
C LYS A 158 20.30 -5.28 -19.30
N ASP A 159 21.16 -5.85 -18.47
CA ASP A 159 21.49 -7.27 -18.49
C ASP A 159 20.53 -8.07 -17.59
N ILE A 160 20.13 -7.48 -16.46
CA ILE A 160 19.23 -8.13 -15.49
C ILE A 160 17.75 -7.91 -15.79
N ALA A 161 17.38 -6.78 -16.42
CA ALA A 161 15.98 -6.44 -16.68
C ALA A 161 15.25 -7.52 -17.50
N PRO A 162 15.80 -8.07 -18.60
CA PRO A 162 15.14 -9.16 -19.33
C PRO A 162 14.90 -10.40 -18.46
N MET A 163 15.81 -10.71 -17.54
CA MET A 163 15.69 -11.87 -16.63
C MET A 163 14.60 -11.62 -15.58
N VAL A 164 14.57 -10.44 -14.98
CA VAL A 164 13.54 -10.04 -14.01
C VAL A 164 12.16 -10.01 -14.68
N LEU A 165 12.07 -9.48 -15.91
CA LEU A 165 10.83 -9.45 -16.68
C LEU A 165 10.31 -10.86 -17.02
N ALA A 166 11.20 -11.83 -17.21
CA ALA A 166 10.87 -13.22 -17.51
C ALA A 166 10.60 -14.08 -16.27
N ASP A 167 10.87 -13.57 -15.06
CA ASP A 167 10.69 -14.32 -13.81
C ASP A 167 9.19 -14.56 -13.53
N PRO A 168 8.71 -15.82 -13.46
CA PRO A 168 7.31 -16.11 -13.19
C PRO A 168 6.87 -15.70 -11.77
N THR A 169 7.79 -15.58 -10.82
CA THR A 169 7.48 -15.15 -9.44
C THR A 169 7.21 -13.65 -9.35
N ARG A 170 7.69 -12.86 -10.33
CA ARG A 170 7.45 -11.41 -10.41
C ARG A 170 5.97 -11.08 -10.49
N GLY A 171 5.22 -11.81 -11.32
CA GLY A 171 3.78 -11.60 -11.50
C GLY A 171 3.02 -11.78 -10.18
N LEU A 172 3.38 -12.81 -9.40
CA LEU A 172 2.78 -13.09 -8.10
C LEU A 172 3.03 -11.93 -7.13
N PHE A 173 4.30 -11.54 -6.92
CA PHE A 173 4.65 -10.46 -6.00
C PHE A 173 4.01 -9.12 -6.41
N GLN A 174 4.07 -8.77 -7.69
CA GLN A 174 3.45 -7.56 -8.21
C GLN A 174 1.93 -7.57 -8.02
N SER A 175 1.27 -8.71 -8.24
CA SER A 175 -0.17 -8.82 -8.02
C SER A 175 -0.51 -8.64 -6.53
N MET A 176 0.24 -9.26 -5.61
CA MET A 176 -0.05 -9.23 -4.17
C MET A 176 -0.06 -7.82 -3.59
N LEU A 177 0.71 -6.91 -4.18
CA LEU A 177 0.73 -5.49 -3.80
C LEU A 177 -0.61 -4.77 -4.03
N PHE A 178 -1.47 -5.30 -4.90
CA PHE A 178 -2.81 -4.77 -5.17
C PHE A 178 -3.90 -5.37 -4.28
N SER A 179 -3.55 -6.30 -3.38
CA SER A 179 -4.49 -6.95 -2.46
C SER A 179 -5.22 -5.99 -1.53
N LYS A 180 -4.71 -4.77 -1.33
CA LYS A 180 -5.36 -3.69 -0.58
C LYS A 180 -5.90 -2.56 -1.44
N ILE A 181 -5.44 -2.44 -2.68
CA ILE A 181 -5.89 -1.37 -3.59
C ILE A 181 -7.25 -1.75 -4.20
N VAL A 182 -7.37 -2.95 -4.77
CA VAL A 182 -8.57 -3.37 -5.50
C VAL A 182 -9.83 -3.40 -4.61
N PRO A 183 -9.81 -3.99 -3.39
CA PRO A 183 -10.96 -3.93 -2.49
C PRO A 183 -11.38 -2.50 -2.14
N ASN A 184 -10.42 -1.62 -1.84
CA ASN A 184 -10.73 -0.25 -1.46
C ASN A 184 -11.27 0.56 -2.65
N CYS A 185 -10.77 0.34 -3.87
CA CYS A 185 -11.38 0.91 -5.08
C CYS A 185 -12.83 0.44 -5.28
N LYS A 186 -13.13 -0.83 -4.99
CA LYS A 186 -14.50 -1.37 -5.04
C LYS A 186 -15.40 -0.70 -4.01
N LYS A 187 -14.94 -0.57 -2.77
CA LYS A 187 -15.67 0.06 -1.66
C LYS A 187 -16.01 1.54 -1.93
N LEU A 188 -15.15 2.22 -2.68
CA LEU A 188 -15.35 3.58 -3.16
C LEU A 188 -16.23 3.69 -4.41
N GLY A 189 -16.78 2.57 -4.90
CA GLY A 189 -17.63 2.54 -6.10
C GLY A 189 -16.86 2.72 -7.42
N LEU A 190 -15.53 2.80 -7.38
CA LEU A 190 -14.70 3.06 -8.56
C LEU A 190 -14.69 1.89 -9.55
N LEU A 191 -14.92 0.65 -9.10
CA LEU A 191 -14.93 -0.51 -10.00
C LEU A 191 -16.22 -0.67 -10.81
N ASP A 192 -17.34 -0.17 -10.31
CA ASP A 192 -18.67 -0.55 -10.82
C ASP A 192 -19.33 0.55 -11.66
N ARG A 193 -18.90 1.80 -11.51
CA ARG A 193 -19.38 2.96 -12.29
C ARG A 193 -18.66 3.10 -13.63
N ASN A 194 -19.20 3.95 -14.52
CA ASN A 194 -18.65 4.24 -15.85
C ASN A 194 -18.37 2.99 -16.69
N ASP A 195 -19.41 2.17 -16.90
CA ASP A 195 -19.32 0.89 -17.63
C ASP A 195 -18.20 -0.01 -17.13
N LYS A 196 -17.96 0.00 -15.82
CA LYS A 196 -16.93 -0.81 -15.14
C LYS A 196 -15.52 -0.59 -15.69
N TRP A 197 -15.23 0.60 -16.19
CA TRP A 197 -13.95 0.87 -16.87
C TRP A 197 -12.73 0.52 -16.01
N LEU A 198 -12.70 0.92 -14.73
CA LEU A 198 -11.54 0.63 -13.87
C LEU A 198 -11.40 -0.87 -13.59
N ARG A 199 -12.53 -1.57 -13.44
CA ARG A 199 -12.55 -3.03 -13.29
C ARG A 199 -11.93 -3.72 -14.51
N HIS A 200 -12.33 -3.33 -15.72
CA HIS A 200 -11.72 -3.86 -16.95
C HIS A 200 -10.22 -3.57 -17.04
N ARG A 201 -9.79 -2.39 -16.59
CA ARG A 201 -8.36 -2.07 -16.50
C ARG A 201 -7.60 -2.94 -15.49
N PHE A 202 -8.21 -3.27 -14.36
CA PHE A 202 -7.64 -4.19 -13.38
C PHE A 202 -7.69 -5.66 -13.82
N GLU A 203 -8.66 -6.05 -14.65
CA GLU A 203 -8.68 -7.33 -15.36
C GLU A 203 -7.49 -7.42 -16.34
N GLU A 204 -7.29 -6.42 -17.18
CA GLU A 204 -6.15 -6.33 -18.12
C GLU A 204 -4.80 -6.35 -17.39
N MET A 205 -4.73 -5.74 -16.21
CA MET A 205 -3.52 -5.74 -15.38
C MET A 205 -3.30 -7.07 -14.63
N GLY A 206 -4.29 -7.97 -14.58
CA GLY A 206 -4.20 -9.25 -13.89
C GLY A 206 -4.24 -9.15 -12.36
N VAL A 207 -4.98 -8.17 -11.82
CA VAL A 207 -5.10 -7.95 -10.36
C VAL A 207 -6.55 -7.98 -9.85
N ILE A 208 -7.53 -8.12 -10.73
CA ILE A 208 -8.95 -8.08 -10.33
C ILE A 208 -9.33 -9.17 -9.32
N GLN A 209 -8.59 -10.28 -9.26
CA GLN A 209 -8.83 -11.41 -8.34
C GLN A 209 -8.84 -11.03 -6.86
N PHE A 210 -8.32 -9.85 -6.49
CA PHE A 210 -8.36 -9.36 -5.13
C PHE A 210 -9.67 -8.65 -4.76
N GLU A 211 -10.61 -8.43 -5.68
CA GLU A 211 -11.78 -7.57 -5.45
C GLU A 211 -12.72 -8.01 -4.32
N ASP A 212 -12.66 -9.29 -3.92
CA ASP A 212 -13.47 -9.88 -2.85
C ASP A 212 -12.63 -10.23 -1.62
N TRP A 213 -11.36 -9.82 -1.59
CA TRP A 213 -10.51 -9.99 -0.41
C TRP A 213 -10.89 -8.99 0.67
N ALA A 214 -10.59 -9.34 1.93
CA ALA A 214 -10.81 -8.47 3.06
C ALA A 214 -10.16 -7.10 2.84
N ASP A 215 -10.98 -6.05 2.95
CA ASP A 215 -10.49 -4.68 2.90
C ASP A 215 -9.76 -4.31 4.21
N THR A 216 -9.05 -3.19 4.17
CA THR A 216 -8.21 -2.76 5.29
C THR A 216 -9.00 -2.50 6.58
N GLY A 217 -10.27 -2.10 6.47
CA GLY A 217 -11.15 -1.87 7.62
C GLY A 217 -11.57 -3.17 8.31
N GLU A 218 -11.68 -4.28 7.58
CA GLU A 218 -11.98 -5.59 8.16
C GLU A 218 -10.75 -6.20 8.85
N GLU A 219 -9.55 -6.00 8.30
CA GLU A 219 -8.29 -6.46 8.89
C GLU A 219 -7.77 -5.64 10.08
N TYR A 220 -8.30 -4.43 10.31
CA TYR A 220 -7.98 -3.65 11.51
C TYR A 220 -8.13 -4.48 12.79
N THR A 221 -9.13 -5.36 12.83
CA THR A 221 -9.37 -6.27 13.96
C THR A 221 -8.27 -7.34 14.14
N ALA A 222 -7.60 -7.76 13.06
CA ALA A 222 -6.56 -8.78 13.09
C ALA A 222 -5.19 -8.23 13.54
N PHE A 223 -4.96 -6.92 13.35
CA PHE A 223 -3.73 -6.23 13.75
C PHE A 223 -3.92 -5.30 14.96
N ALA A 224 -5.12 -5.25 15.54
CA ALA A 224 -5.36 -4.56 16.80
C ALA A 224 -4.51 -5.19 17.91
N LEU A 225 -3.97 -4.34 18.80
CA LEU A 225 -3.06 -4.76 19.88
C LEU A 225 -3.68 -5.79 20.85
N ASP A 226 -5.01 -5.87 20.86
CA ASP A 226 -5.79 -6.79 21.70
C ASP A 226 -6.29 -8.04 20.95
N ALA A 227 -5.89 -8.23 19.69
CA ALA A 227 -6.25 -9.42 18.93
C ALA A 227 -5.46 -10.64 19.45
N PRO A 228 -6.13 -11.76 19.81
CA PRO A 228 -5.41 -12.98 20.13
C PRO A 228 -4.59 -13.42 18.90
N PRO A 229 -3.38 -13.99 19.08
CA PRO A 229 -2.61 -14.49 17.96
C PRO A 229 -3.45 -15.51 17.17
N PRO A 230 -3.33 -15.56 15.83
CA PRO A 230 -4.13 -16.46 15.01
C PRO A 230 -3.90 -17.90 15.45
N GLU A 231 -4.96 -18.55 15.94
CA GLU A 231 -4.95 -19.98 16.26
C GLU A 231 -4.81 -20.78 14.95
N GLY A 232 -3.75 -21.59 14.84
CA GLY A 232 -3.64 -22.58 13.76
C GLY A 232 -2.33 -22.62 12.97
N ALA A 233 -1.26 -21.96 13.39
CA ALA A 233 0.08 -22.32 12.89
C ALA A 233 0.51 -23.63 13.55
N ILE A 234 0.19 -24.74 12.89
CA ILE A 234 0.64 -26.09 13.24
C ILE A 234 2.17 -26.04 13.36
N VAL A 235 2.68 -25.99 14.60
CA VAL A 235 4.08 -26.30 14.88
C VAL A 235 4.21 -27.78 14.59
N GLY A 236 4.85 -28.11 13.48
CA GLY A 236 5.17 -29.50 13.14
C GLY A 236 5.94 -30.12 14.28
N GLU A 237 5.32 -31.08 14.97
CA GLU A 237 6.00 -31.98 15.86
C GLU A 237 7.05 -32.74 15.03
N SER A 238 8.33 -32.45 15.30
CA SER A 238 9.43 -33.33 14.90
C SER A 238 9.23 -34.67 15.60
N PRO A 239 9.15 -35.81 14.88
CA PRO A 239 9.14 -37.10 15.55
C PRO A 239 10.49 -37.30 16.23
N ALA A 240 10.46 -37.42 17.55
CA ALA A 240 11.58 -37.82 18.37
C ALA A 240 12.15 -39.15 17.84
N LYS A 241 13.43 -39.16 17.51
CA LYS A 241 14.21 -40.39 17.39
C LYS A 241 14.59 -40.87 18.79
N GLY A 242 14.35 -42.15 19.06
CA GLY A 242 14.82 -42.94 20.22
C GLY A 242 13.85 -44.10 20.44
N ASP A 243 14.23 -45.38 20.41
CA ASP A 243 15.54 -46.05 20.52
C ASP A 243 15.75 -47.11 19.42
#